data_AF-A0A382UUK6-F1
#
_entry.id   AF-A0A382UUK6-F1
#
_cell.length_a   1.000
_cell.length_b   1.000
_cell.length_c   1.000
_cell.angle_alpha   90.00
_cell.angle_beta   90.00
_cell.angle_gamma   90.00
#
_symmetry.space_group_name_H-M   'P 1'
#
loop_
_entity.id
_entity.type
_entity.pdbx_description
1 polymer ?
#
loop_
_entity_poly.entity_id
_entity_poly.type
_entity_poly.pdbx_seq_one_letter_code
_entity_poly.pdbx_strand_id
1 'polypeptide(L)'
;MYKSKSKKFFANDHETWGHKWGYKDSRFILNDDRTVRMLGDRYELCGIDMPDFIPYVEEMLEVKIDPEDMLKQNENMPIGPSNINEQFVERIKGTF
;
A
#
# COMPACT_ATOMS: atom_id res chain seq x y z
N MET A 1 12.90 26.17 3.47
CA MET A 1 11.64 25.73 4.12
C MET A 1 11.97 25.22 5.51
N TYR A 2 11.39 25.83 6.54
CA TYR A 2 11.61 25.51 7.95
C TYR A 2 10.88 24.18 8.30
N LYS A 3 11.60 23.14 8.76
CA LYS A 3 10.97 21.94 9.33
C LYS A 3 10.66 22.18 10.81
N SER A 4 9.38 22.04 11.18
CA SER A 4 8.88 22.20 12.55
C SER A 4 9.48 21.16 13.51
N LYS A 5 9.92 21.61 14.70
CA LYS A 5 10.47 20.79 15.79
C LYS A 5 9.36 20.12 16.64
N SER A 6 8.57 19.20 16.09
CA SER A 6 7.55 18.52 16.92
C SER A 6 7.15 17.08 16.55
N LYS A 7 8.04 16.27 15.97
CA LYS A 7 7.76 14.82 15.83
C LYS A 7 8.61 14.02 16.83
N LYS A 8 8.02 13.68 17.98
CA LYS A 8 8.57 12.73 18.97
C LYS A 8 8.33 11.25 18.60
N PHE A 9 7.64 10.99 17.49
CA PHE A 9 7.45 9.66 16.92
C PHE A 9 8.17 9.57 15.58
N PHE A 10 9.15 8.68 15.49
CA PHE A 10 9.82 8.28 14.24
C PHE A 10 9.04 7.15 13.54
N ALA A 11 7.71 7.16 13.62
CA ALA A 11 6.93 6.35 12.70
C ALA A 11 7.20 6.96 11.31
N ASN A 12 7.81 6.16 10.43
CA ASN A 12 8.20 6.53 9.08
C ASN A 12 7.14 7.45 8.45
N ASP A 13 7.52 8.58 7.85
CA ASP A 13 6.61 9.59 7.27
C ASP A 13 5.85 9.08 6.01
N HIS A 14 5.83 7.77 5.80
CA HIS A 14 5.32 7.12 4.62
C HIS A 14 4.06 6.32 4.95
N GLU A 15 3.00 6.56 4.19
CA GLU A 15 1.78 5.77 4.31
C GLU A 15 1.97 4.40 3.66
N THR A 16 1.86 3.35 4.47
CA THR A 16 1.84 1.97 3.99
C THR A 16 0.41 1.47 3.81
N TRP A 17 0.24 0.44 2.99
CA TRP A 17 -1.01 -0.29 2.94
C TRP A 17 -1.21 -1.09 4.22
N GLY A 18 -2.43 -1.09 4.78
CA GLY A 18 -2.76 -1.94 5.95
C GLY A 18 -3.05 -3.40 5.61
N HIS A 19 -3.33 -3.69 4.34
CA HIS A 19 -3.76 -5.02 3.84
C HIS A 19 -3.07 -5.44 2.53
N LYS A 20 -2.17 -4.59 1.99
CA LYS A 20 -1.35 -4.88 0.80
C LYS A 20 0.11 -4.69 1.18
N TRP A 21 1.00 -5.15 0.31
CA TRP A 21 2.43 -4.94 0.50
C TRP A 21 2.84 -3.49 0.19
N GLY A 22 3.78 -2.97 0.97
CA GLY A 22 4.52 -1.76 0.63
C GLY A 22 3.79 -0.44 0.86
N TYR A 23 4.27 0.59 0.17
CA TYR A 23 3.85 1.98 0.30
C TYR A 23 2.67 2.30 -0.61
N LYS A 24 1.78 3.19 -0.16
CA LYS A 24 0.60 3.59 -0.95
C LYS A 24 0.95 4.30 -2.26
N ASP A 25 2.13 4.92 -2.31
CA ASP A 25 2.68 5.61 -3.49
C ASP A 25 3.31 4.66 -4.53
N SER A 26 3.55 3.39 -4.16
CA SER A 26 4.35 2.44 -4.93
C SER A 26 3.51 1.25 -5.33
N ARG A 27 3.06 1.21 -6.59
CA ARG A 27 2.26 0.11 -7.15
C ARG A 27 2.45 -0.02 -8.65
N PHE A 28 2.26 -1.22 -9.17
CA PHE A 28 2.12 -1.43 -10.62
C PHE A 28 0.74 -0.96 -11.10
N ILE A 29 0.71 -0.41 -12.30
CA ILE A 29 -0.50 -0.17 -13.08
C ILE A 29 -0.37 -0.85 -14.43
N LEU A 30 -1.51 -1.22 -15.00
CA LEU A 30 -1.64 -1.64 -16.39
C LEU A 30 -2.10 -0.42 -17.21
N ASN A 31 -1.31 -0.01 -18.19
CA ASN A 31 -1.64 1.08 -19.09
C ASN A 31 -2.64 0.61 -20.18
N ASP A 32 -3.27 1.56 -20.89
CA ASP A 32 -4.24 1.27 -21.96
C ASP A 32 -3.65 0.44 -23.11
N ASP A 33 -2.34 0.59 -23.37
CA ASP A 33 -1.59 -0.18 -24.37
C ASP A 33 -1.09 -1.55 -23.85
N ARG A 34 -1.56 -1.96 -22.67
CA ARG A 34 -1.20 -3.19 -21.94
C ARG A 34 0.24 -3.26 -21.43
N THR A 35 1.01 -2.17 -21.49
CA THR A 35 2.30 -2.10 -20.82
C THR A 35 2.12 -1.94 -19.31
N VAL A 36 3.06 -2.48 -18.51
CA VAL A 36 3.04 -2.29 -17.05
C VAL A 36 3.99 -1.19 -16.67
N ARG A 37 3.57 -0.33 -15.73
CA ARG A 37 4.43 0.72 -15.15
C ARG A 37 4.34 0.69 -13.64
N MET A 38 5.48 0.91 -12.97
CA MET A 38 5.49 1.17 -11.53
C MET A 38 5.33 2.67 -11.26
N LEU A 39 4.35 3.03 -10.43
CA LEU A 39 4.14 4.41 -9.96
C LEU A 39 5.03 4.75 -8.76
N GLY A 40 5.19 6.05 -8.50
CA GLY A 40 6.02 6.60 -7.43
C GLY A 40 7.38 7.08 -7.93
N ASP A 41 8.29 7.37 -7.00
CA ASP A 41 9.68 7.78 -7.25
C ASP A 41 10.67 7.06 -6.32
N ARG A 42 10.19 6.06 -5.58
CA ARG A 42 10.93 5.36 -4.51
C ARG A 42 11.97 4.38 -5.05
N TYR A 43 11.69 3.77 -6.20
CA TYR A 43 12.53 2.73 -6.80
C TYR A 43 12.97 3.17 -8.18
N GLU A 44 14.15 2.72 -8.61
CA GLU A 44 14.69 3.03 -9.94
C GLU A 44 13.80 2.54 -11.08
N LEU A 45 12.97 1.53 -10.82
CA LEU A 45 12.00 0.98 -11.78
C LEU A 45 10.80 1.91 -12.04
N CYS A 46 10.57 2.90 -11.18
CA CYS A 46 9.43 3.80 -11.28
C CYS A 46 9.46 4.60 -12.59
N GLY A 47 8.30 4.71 -13.25
CA GLY A 47 8.15 5.47 -14.50
C GLY A 47 8.57 4.73 -15.78
N ILE A 48 9.14 3.54 -15.68
CA ILE A 48 9.55 2.73 -16.84
C ILE A 48 8.38 1.85 -17.30
N ASP A 49 8.14 1.81 -18.62
CA ASP A 49 7.18 0.90 -19.23
C ASP A 49 7.82 -0.47 -19.49
N MET A 50 7.09 -1.51 -19.09
CA MET A 50 7.50 -2.90 -19.23
C MET A 50 6.53 -3.62 -20.19
N PRO A 51 6.81 -3.60 -21.51
CA PRO A 51 5.89 -4.14 -22.51
C PRO A 51 5.76 -5.67 -22.46
N ASP A 52 6.84 -6.37 -22.09
CA ASP A 52 6.86 -7.84 -22.10
C ASP A 52 6.35 -8.46 -20.79
N PHE A 53 6.02 -7.64 -19.78
CA PHE A 53 5.62 -8.15 -18.47
C PHE A 53 4.29 -8.90 -18.48
N ILE A 54 3.24 -8.33 -19.09
CA ILE A 54 1.95 -9.03 -19.23
C ILE A 54 2.08 -10.27 -20.12
N PRO A 55 2.67 -10.20 -21.35
CA PRO A 55 2.89 -11.39 -22.16
C PRO A 55 3.57 -12.52 -21.40
N TYR A 56 4.65 -12.21 -20.67
CA TYR A 56 5.37 -13.19 -19.86
C TYR A 56 4.49 -13.82 -18.77
N VAL A 57 3.73 -13.01 -18.01
CA VAL A 57 2.85 -13.51 -16.95
C VAL A 57 1.73 -14.38 -17.51
N GLU A 58 1.12 -13.98 -18.62
CA GLU A 58 0.05 -14.76 -19.28
C GLU A 58 0.56 -16.08 -19.82
N GLU A 59 1.76 -16.11 -20.42
CA GLU A 59 2.40 -17.33 -20.89
C GLU A 59 2.74 -18.26 -19.71
N MET A 60 3.34 -17.72 -18.65
CA MET A 60 3.83 -18.53 -17.54
C MET A 60 2.73 -19.07 -16.63
N LEU A 61 1.63 -18.35 -16.50
CA LEU A 61 0.51 -18.77 -15.67
C LEU A 61 -0.62 -19.41 -16.50
N GLU A 62 -0.51 -19.42 -17.83
CA GLU A 62 -1.53 -19.90 -18.77
C GLU A 62 -2.91 -19.24 -18.54
N VAL A 63 -2.91 -17.95 -18.20
CA VAL A 63 -4.12 -17.14 -17.98
C VAL A 63 -4.15 -15.92 -18.88
N LYS A 64 -5.35 -15.33 -19.06
CA LYS A 64 -5.49 -14.02 -19.70
C LYS A 64 -5.81 -12.97 -18.64
N ILE A 65 -5.03 -11.90 -18.60
CA ILE A 65 -5.27 -10.78 -17.70
C ILE A 65 -6.30 -9.86 -18.36
N ASP A 66 -7.47 -9.77 -17.74
CA ASP A 66 -8.53 -8.82 -18.07
C ASP A 66 -8.45 -7.62 -17.11
N PRO A 67 -8.21 -6.39 -17.60
CA PRO A 67 -8.19 -5.19 -16.77
C PRO A 67 -9.50 -4.92 -16.03
N GLU A 68 -10.63 -5.44 -16.53
CA GLU A 68 -11.95 -5.22 -15.93
C GLU A 68 -12.29 -6.22 -14.82
N ASP A 69 -11.52 -7.30 -14.68
CA ASP A 69 -11.67 -8.30 -13.61
C ASP A 69 -11.01 -7.82 -12.30
N MET A 70 -11.53 -6.71 -11.76
CA MET A 70 -11.04 -6.11 -10.51
C MET A 70 -11.96 -6.40 -9.34
N LEU A 71 -11.37 -6.90 -8.24
CA LEU A 71 -12.05 -6.96 -6.94
C LEU A 71 -12.43 -5.55 -6.48
N LYS A 72 -13.71 -5.36 -6.14
CA LYS A 72 -14.19 -4.11 -5.55
C LYS A 72 -13.66 -3.96 -4.13
N GLN A 73 -13.17 -2.77 -3.82
CA GLN A 73 -12.75 -2.44 -2.45
C GLN A 73 -13.96 -2.57 -1.51
N ASN A 74 -13.75 -3.26 -0.39
CA ASN A 74 -14.76 -3.29 0.66
C ASN A 74 -14.66 -2.01 1.51
N GLU A 75 -15.61 -1.09 1.31
CA GLU A 75 -15.71 0.16 2.09
C GLU A 75 -16.11 -0.09 3.55
N ASN A 76 -16.82 -1.19 3.83
CA ASN A 76 -17.28 -1.53 5.17
C ASN A 76 -16.46 -2.69 5.72
N MET A 77 -15.41 -2.36 6.47
CA MET A 77 -14.60 -3.32 7.22
C MET A 77 -15.07 -3.35 8.68
N PRO A 78 -16.09 -4.17 9.04
CA PRO A 78 -16.54 -4.25 10.41
C PRO A 78 -15.43 -4.82 11.28
N ILE A 79 -15.03 -4.06 12.30
CA ILE A 79 -14.11 -4.51 13.34
C ILE A 79 -14.89 -4.75 14.62
N GLY A 80 -14.53 -5.79 15.36
CA GLY A 80 -15.12 -6.06 16.68
C GLY A 80 -14.75 -4.98 17.70
N PRO A 81 -15.52 -4.84 18.79
CA PRO A 81 -15.16 -3.93 19.87
C PRO A 81 -13.81 -4.34 20.47
N SER A 82 -13.02 -3.34 20.88
CA SER A 82 -11.77 -3.60 21.60
C SER A 82 -12.05 -4.19 22.99
N ASN A 83 -11.32 -5.23 23.37
CA ASN A 83 -11.35 -5.74 24.74
C ASN A 83 -10.33 -4.97 25.59
N ILE A 84 -10.82 -3.98 26.34
CA ILE A 84 -9.97 -3.01 27.07
C ILE A 84 -9.96 -3.32 28.56
N ASN A 85 -8.76 -3.38 29.15
CA ASN A 85 -8.57 -3.37 30.60
C ASN A 85 -8.25 -1.94 31.04
N GLU A 86 -9.23 -1.24 31.60
CA GLU A 86 -9.10 0.18 31.97
C GLU A 86 -7.99 0.45 32.98
N GLN A 87 -7.85 -0.42 34.00
CA GLN A 87 -6.80 -0.27 35.02
C GLN A 87 -5.39 -0.33 34.41
N PHE A 88 -5.19 -1.21 33.42
CA PHE A 88 -3.93 -1.31 32.69
C PHE A 88 -3.68 -0.03 31.88
N VAL A 89 -4.68 0.46 31.15
CA VAL A 89 -4.57 1.66 30.31
C VAL A 89 -4.26 2.91 31.14
N GLU A 90 -4.95 3.11 32.26
CA GLU A 90 -4.72 4.24 33.17
C GLU A 90 -3.30 4.24 33.73
N ARG A 91 -2.80 3.06 34.15
CA ARG A 91 -1.44 2.93 34.67
C ARG A 91 -0.37 3.26 33.62
N ILE A 92 -0.55 2.84 32.37
CA ILE A 92 0.37 3.16 31.27
C ILE A 92 0.32 4.66 30.96
N LYS A 93 -0.86 5.28 30.91
CA LYS A 93 -0.99 6.72 30.68
C LYS A 93 -0.27 7.55 31.74
N GLY A 94 -0.20 7.09 32.99
CA GLY A 94 0.54 7.75 34.08
C GLY A 94 2.07 7.65 34.01
N THR A 95 2.64 6.96 33.01
CA THR A 95 4.11 6.81 32.85
C THR A 95 4.76 7.77 31.85
N PHE A 96 3.98 8.63 31.18
CA PHE A 96 4.44 9.63 30.20
C PHE A 96 3.94 11.03 30.57
#